data_AF-A0A7W0SKB3-F1
#
_entry.id   AF-A0A7W0SKB3-F1
#
_cell.length_a   1.000
_cell.length_b   1.000
_cell.length_c   1.000
_cell.angle_alpha   90.00
_cell.angle_beta   90.00
_cell.angle_gamma   90.00
#
_symmetry.space_group_name_H-M   'P 1'
#
loop_
_entity.id
_entity.type
_entity.pdbx_description
1 polymer ?
#
loop_
_entity_poly.entity_id
_entity_poly.type
_entity_poly.pdbx_seq_one_letter_code
_entity_poly.pdbx_strand_id
1 'polypeptide(L)'
;MNDPGIWTRGLTYGATLVVTPLLLWALARAFPARQTFSAENHAIRSRHQSTETWSAIFGIVAAWLALAVMLAARVGNTPWLVGVILGWVVLAPVMFIAARTLPRGVPYWREFWRFHETHSGIDLRLLAPVYAFMSLLGIVSTFVLVARQ
;
A
#
# COMPACT_ATOMS: atom_id res chain seq x y z
N MET A 1 33.21 -17.67 9.18
CA MET A 1 32.84 -16.91 7.97
C MET A 1 31.75 -15.93 8.36
N ASN A 2 32.11 -14.67 8.59
CA ASN A 2 31.14 -13.59 8.85
C ASN A 2 30.57 -13.16 7.50
N ASP A 3 29.28 -13.34 7.30
CA ASP A 3 28.59 -13.00 6.06
C ASP A 3 28.31 -11.47 6.08
N PRO A 4 29.04 -10.64 5.30
CA PRO A 4 28.86 -9.18 5.31
C PRO A 4 27.48 -8.74 4.82
N GLY A 5 26.68 -9.67 4.27
CA GLY A 5 25.30 -9.47 3.85
C GLY A 5 24.30 -9.23 4.99
N ILE A 6 24.59 -9.66 6.22
CA ILE A 6 23.64 -9.53 7.35
C ILE A 6 23.55 -8.07 7.81
N TRP A 7 24.68 -7.38 7.89
CA TRP A 7 24.74 -5.97 8.29
C TRP A 7 24.13 -5.03 7.26
N THR A 8 24.37 -5.29 5.97
CA THR A 8 23.80 -4.49 4.89
C THR A 8 22.28 -4.65 4.84
N ARG A 9 21.74 -5.87 4.98
CA ARG A 9 20.29 -6.12 5.05
C ARG A 9 19.65 -5.52 6.30
N GLY A 10 20.28 -5.66 7.46
CA GLY A 10 19.82 -5.06 8.72
C GLY A 10 19.74 -3.53 8.66
N LEU A 11 20.73 -2.88 8.05
CA LEU A 11 20.73 -1.44 7.81
C LEU A 11 19.67 -1.03 6.79
N THR A 12 19.39 -1.84 5.76
CA THR A 12 18.33 -1.51 4.79
C THR A 12 16.96 -1.56 5.43
N TYR A 13 16.63 -2.61 6.20
CA TYR A 13 15.35 -2.73 6.91
C TYR A 13 15.18 -1.70 8.03
N GLY A 14 16.26 -1.42 8.78
CA GLY A 14 16.28 -0.35 9.79
C GLY A 14 16.09 1.03 9.17
N ALA A 15 16.71 1.28 8.01
CA ALA A 15 16.51 2.52 7.26
C ALA A 15 15.05 2.65 6.81
N THR A 16 14.39 1.59 6.32
CA THR A 16 12.97 1.68 5.94
C THR A 16 12.06 1.98 7.14
N LEU A 17 12.33 1.41 8.31
CA LEU A 17 11.53 1.65 9.52
C LEU A 17 11.59 3.11 10.01
N VAL A 18 12.69 3.82 9.75
CA VAL A 18 12.89 5.21 10.14
C VAL A 18 12.49 6.17 9.01
N VAL A 19 12.87 5.84 7.78
CA VAL A 19 12.63 6.67 6.59
C VAL A 19 11.15 6.69 6.21
N THR A 20 10.44 5.58 6.34
CA THR A 20 8.99 5.53 6.01
C THR A 20 8.16 6.50 6.86
N PRO A 21 8.23 6.49 8.22
CA PRO A 21 7.46 7.45 9.01
C PRO A 21 7.93 8.90 8.80
N LEU A 22 9.21 9.15 8.55
CA LEU A 22 9.73 10.48 8.21
C LEU A 22 9.21 11.00 6.87
N LEU A 23 9.17 10.14 5.85
CA LEU A 23 8.59 10.47 4.54
C LEU A 23 7.10 10.73 4.65
N LEU A 24 6.36 9.88 5.38
CA LEU A 24 4.93 10.08 5.62
C LEU A 24 4.68 11.39 6.37
N TRP A 25 5.50 11.71 7.37
CA TRP A 25 5.42 12.98 8.08
C TRP A 25 5.70 14.19 7.18
N ALA A 26 6.74 14.13 6.35
CA ALA A 26 7.08 15.18 5.39
C ALA A 26 5.97 15.37 4.34
N LEU A 27 5.40 14.27 3.84
CA LEU A 27 4.29 14.26 2.88
C LEU A 27 3.01 14.85 3.49
N ALA A 28 2.66 14.45 4.71
CA ALA A 28 1.50 14.99 5.43
C ALA A 28 1.62 16.51 5.67
N ARG A 29 2.85 17.01 5.85
CA ARG A 29 3.10 18.45 6.01
C ARG A 29 3.05 19.21 4.69
N ALA A 30 3.54 18.62 3.60
CA ALA A 30 3.53 19.24 2.28
C ALA A 30 2.13 19.22 1.63
N PHE A 31 1.32 18.20 1.92
CA PHE A 31 0.00 17.98 1.33
C PHE A 31 -1.04 17.67 2.41
N PRO A 32 -1.40 18.69 3.23
CA PRO A 32 -2.30 18.49 4.36
C PRO A 32 -3.71 18.14 3.88
N ALA A 33 -4.31 17.14 4.53
CA ALA A 33 -5.71 16.78 4.34
C ALA A 33 -6.67 17.96 4.62
N ARG A 34 -7.81 18.00 3.94
CA ARG A 34 -8.85 19.01 4.23
C ARG A 34 -9.45 18.78 5.62
N GLN A 35 -9.45 19.82 6.45
CA GLN A 35 -10.02 19.74 7.79
C GLN A 35 -11.55 19.55 7.73
N THR A 36 -12.04 18.53 8.43
CA THR A 36 -13.47 18.26 8.64
C THR A 36 -13.87 18.43 10.10
N PHE A 37 -15.13 18.81 10.33
CA PHE A 37 -15.69 19.01 11.67
C PHE A 37 -15.55 17.76 12.54
N SER A 38 -15.07 17.94 13.78
CA SER A 38 -14.63 16.86 14.68
C SER A 38 -15.71 15.81 15.02
N ALA A 39 -16.98 16.22 15.11
CA ALA A 39 -18.09 15.32 15.44
C ALA A 39 -18.42 14.34 14.31
N GLU A 40 -18.35 14.78 13.05
CA GLU A 40 -18.60 13.93 11.87
C GLU A 40 -17.48 12.87 11.73
N ASN A 41 -16.24 13.26 12.05
CA ASN A 41 -15.07 12.38 11.96
C ASN A 41 -15.13 11.18 12.92
N HIS A 42 -15.69 11.34 14.12
CA HIS A 42 -15.82 10.23 15.07
C HIS A 42 -16.82 9.16 14.60
N ALA A 43 -17.94 9.57 14.00
CA ALA A 43 -18.95 8.65 13.47
C ALA A 43 -18.45 7.88 12.25
N ILE A 44 -17.67 8.54 11.39
CA ILE A 44 -17.06 7.92 10.20
C ILE A 44 -15.94 6.94 10.62
N ARG A 45 -15.13 7.29 11.63
CA ARG A 45 -14.01 6.47 12.09
C ARG A 45 -14.43 5.08 12.57
N SER A 46 -15.46 4.98 13.41
CA SER A 46 -15.88 3.68 13.95
C SER A 46 -16.37 2.71 12.86
N ARG A 47 -16.96 3.22 11.78
CA ARG A 47 -17.51 2.40 10.68
C ARG A 47 -16.42 1.86 9.76
N HIS A 48 -15.33 2.59 9.56
CA HIS A 48 -14.32 2.27 8.55
C HIS A 48 -13.01 1.74 9.11
N GLN A 49 -12.78 1.87 10.42
CA GLN A 49 -11.59 1.34 11.08
C GLN A 49 -11.39 -0.16 10.84
N SER A 50 -12.46 -0.96 10.86
CA SER A 50 -12.35 -2.40 10.54
C SER A 50 -11.91 -2.63 9.10
N THR A 51 -12.43 -1.87 8.15
CA THR A 51 -12.10 -1.99 6.72
C THR A 51 -10.64 -1.61 6.47
N GLU A 52 -10.16 -0.57 7.15
CA GLU A 52 -8.76 -0.15 7.11
C GLU A 52 -7.83 -1.24 7.68
N THR A 53 -8.13 -1.78 8.86
CA THR A 53 -7.34 -2.88 9.45
C THR A 53 -7.27 -4.08 8.52
N TRP A 54 -8.41 -4.51 7.96
CA TRP A 54 -8.43 -5.61 6.99
C TRP A 54 -7.62 -5.27 5.73
N SER A 55 -7.73 -4.06 5.20
CA SER A 55 -6.94 -3.64 4.03
C SER A 55 -5.43 -3.71 4.29
N ALA A 56 -4.98 -3.32 5.49
CA ALA A 56 -3.57 -3.43 5.89
C ALA A 56 -3.13 -4.90 5.99
N ILE A 57 -3.98 -5.77 6.56
CA ILE A 57 -3.73 -7.22 6.60
C ILE A 57 -3.61 -7.78 5.17
N PHE A 58 -4.49 -7.41 4.25
CA PHE A 58 -4.40 -7.82 2.85
C PHE A 58 -3.10 -7.36 2.19
N GLY A 59 -2.61 -6.16 2.50
CA GLY A 59 -1.32 -5.66 2.02
C GLY A 59 -0.14 -6.51 2.53
N ILE A 60 -0.15 -6.86 3.82
CA ILE A 60 0.86 -7.74 4.42
C ILE A 60 0.82 -9.13 3.80
N VAL A 61 -0.37 -9.71 3.66
CA VAL A 61 -0.57 -11.03 3.05
C VAL A 61 -0.11 -11.02 1.58
N ALA A 62 -0.42 -9.96 0.83
CA ALA A 62 0.04 -9.80 -0.55
C ALA A 62 1.57 -9.69 -0.65
N ALA A 63 2.22 -8.96 0.24
CA ALA A 63 3.70 -8.92 0.33
C ALA A 63 4.27 -10.33 0.56
N TRP A 64 3.75 -11.09 1.52
CA TRP A 64 4.22 -12.43 1.81
C TRP A 64 3.97 -13.40 0.65
N LEU A 65 2.82 -13.33 -0.01
CA LEU A 65 2.52 -14.12 -1.20
C LEU A 65 3.47 -13.78 -2.36
N ALA A 66 3.71 -12.49 -2.61
CA ALA A 66 4.64 -12.07 -3.65
C ALA A 66 6.08 -12.54 -3.36
N LEU A 67 6.50 -12.52 -2.10
CA LEU A 67 7.79 -13.07 -1.66
C LEU A 67 7.83 -14.61 -1.79
N ALA A 68 6.75 -15.31 -1.46
CA ALA A 68 6.68 -16.76 -1.63
C ALA A 68 6.80 -17.16 -3.10
N VAL A 69 6.09 -16.45 -3.99
CA VAL A 69 6.18 -16.63 -5.45
C VAL A 69 7.60 -16.35 -5.95
N MET A 70 8.27 -15.32 -5.42
CA MET A 70 9.67 -15.02 -5.73
C MET A 70 10.59 -16.20 -5.44
N LEU A 71 10.48 -16.76 -4.24
CA LEU A 71 11.32 -17.87 -3.79
C LEU A 71 11.02 -19.15 -4.58
N ALA A 72 9.73 -19.41 -4.86
CA ALA A 72 9.29 -20.61 -5.56
C ALA A 72 9.68 -20.60 -7.04
N ALA A 73 9.51 -19.47 -7.72
CA ALA A 73 9.72 -19.38 -9.16
C ALA A 73 11.21 -19.40 -9.57
N ARG A 74 12.14 -19.29 -8.60
CA ARG A 74 13.61 -19.22 -8.82
C ARG A 74 14.01 -18.23 -9.92
N VAL A 75 13.14 -17.28 -10.23
CA VAL A 75 13.36 -16.31 -11.30
C VAL A 75 14.52 -15.45 -10.83
N GLY A 76 15.62 -15.48 -11.57
CA GLY A 76 16.79 -14.66 -11.28
C GLY A 76 16.38 -13.21 -11.03
N ASN A 77 17.19 -12.50 -10.23
CA ASN A 77 16.95 -11.16 -9.69
C ASN A 77 16.52 -10.15 -10.78
N THR A 78 15.24 -10.15 -11.13
CA THR A 78 14.68 -9.37 -12.23
C THR A 78 13.97 -8.16 -11.64
N PRO A 79 14.19 -6.95 -12.18
CA PRO A 79 13.57 -5.73 -11.65
C PRO A 79 12.03 -5.80 -11.63
N TRP A 80 11.45 -6.61 -12.52
CA TRP A 80 10.00 -6.91 -12.56
C TRP A 80 9.49 -7.52 -11.27
N LEU A 81 10.29 -8.30 -10.58
CA LEU A 81 9.86 -8.97 -9.36
C LEU A 81 9.64 -7.97 -8.22
N VAL A 82 10.49 -6.96 -8.13
CA VAL A 82 10.28 -5.82 -7.22
C VAL A 82 8.99 -5.08 -7.59
N GLY A 83 8.73 -4.89 -8.88
CA GLY A 83 7.49 -4.30 -9.38
C GLY A 83 6.24 -5.09 -8.99
N VAL A 84 6.29 -6.43 -9.02
CA VAL A 84 5.20 -7.29 -8.54
C VAL A 84 4.98 -7.11 -7.04
N ILE A 85 6.04 -7.19 -6.23
CA ILE A 85 5.90 -7.04 -4.77
C ILE A 85 5.30 -5.67 -4.43
N LEU A 86 5.90 -4.58 -4.92
CA LEU A 86 5.44 -3.23 -4.62
C LEU A 86 4.03 -2.98 -5.15
N GLY A 87 3.74 -3.44 -6.36
CA GLY A 87 2.44 -3.22 -6.96
C GLY A 87 1.32 -4.01 -6.29
N TRP A 88 1.55 -5.27 -5.91
CA TRP A 88 0.54 -6.08 -5.22
C TRP A 88 0.30 -5.65 -3.78
N VAL A 89 1.32 -5.12 -3.09
CA VAL A 89 1.16 -4.53 -1.74
C VAL A 89 0.18 -3.36 -1.75
N VAL A 90 0.10 -2.61 -2.85
CA VAL A 90 -0.85 -1.50 -3.01
C VAL A 90 -2.16 -1.96 -3.63
N LEU A 91 -2.09 -2.77 -4.69
CA LEU A 91 -3.25 -3.19 -5.46
C LEU A 91 -4.20 -4.09 -4.64
N ALA A 92 -3.68 -5.02 -3.84
CA ALA A 92 -4.53 -5.94 -3.07
C ALA A 92 -5.41 -5.23 -2.03
N PRO A 93 -4.88 -4.31 -1.19
CA PRO A 93 -5.71 -3.47 -0.33
C PRO A 93 -6.76 -2.66 -1.11
N VAL A 94 -6.36 -2.02 -2.22
CA VAL A 94 -7.28 -1.22 -3.04
C VAL A 94 -8.42 -2.06 -3.61
N MET A 95 -8.10 -3.26 -4.12
CA MET A 95 -9.09 -4.23 -4.61
C MET A 95 -10.03 -4.69 -3.49
N PHE A 96 -9.51 -4.96 -2.30
CA PHE A 96 -10.33 -5.33 -1.15
C PHE A 96 -11.28 -4.20 -0.74
N ILE A 97 -10.78 -2.97 -0.64
CA ILE A 97 -11.58 -1.78 -0.34
C ILE A 97 -12.67 -1.63 -1.41
N ALA A 98 -12.33 -1.79 -2.69
CA ALA A 98 -13.25 -1.67 -3.81
C ALA A 98 -14.36 -2.72 -3.72
N ALA A 99 -13.99 -3.98 -3.48
CA ALA A 99 -14.94 -5.08 -3.30
C ALA A 99 -15.89 -4.86 -2.10
N ARG A 100 -15.43 -4.19 -1.04
CA ARG A 100 -16.26 -3.93 0.16
C ARG A 100 -17.13 -2.69 0.08
N THR A 101 -16.72 -1.67 -0.67
CA THR A 101 -17.37 -0.35 -0.64
C THR A 101 -18.14 -0.05 -1.92
N LEU A 102 -17.67 -0.50 -3.10
CA LEU A 102 -18.39 -0.28 -4.36
C LEU A 102 -19.78 -0.93 -4.41
N PRO A 103 -20.01 -2.15 -3.88
CA PRO A 103 -21.36 -2.73 -3.85
C PRO A 103 -22.36 -1.93 -3.02
N ARG A 104 -21.87 -1.07 -2.11
CA ARG A 104 -22.70 -0.16 -1.30
C ARG A 104 -22.89 1.21 -1.95
N GLY A 105 -22.31 1.42 -3.14
CA GLY A 105 -22.41 2.62 -3.94
C GLY A 105 -21.18 3.53 -3.88
N VAL A 106 -21.07 4.40 -4.90
CA VAL A 106 -20.02 5.42 -5.02
C VAL A 106 -19.92 6.35 -3.80
N PRO A 107 -21.03 6.76 -3.13
CA PRO A 107 -20.93 7.57 -1.92
C PRO A 107 -20.12 6.89 -0.81
N TYR A 108 -20.30 5.58 -0.61
CA TYR A 108 -19.62 4.80 0.42
C TYR A 108 -18.12 4.62 0.11
N TRP A 109 -17.78 4.45 -1.18
CA TRP A 109 -16.39 4.47 -1.64
C TRP A 109 -15.72 5.83 -1.34
N ARG A 110 -16.39 6.95 -1.64
CA ARG A 110 -15.85 8.30 -1.34
C ARG A 110 -15.72 8.55 0.16
N GLU A 111 -16.67 8.08 0.96
CA GLU A 111 -16.64 8.19 2.43
C GLU A 111 -15.43 7.47 3.03
N PHE A 112 -15.11 6.26 2.54
CA PHE A 112 -13.90 5.53 2.93
C PHE A 112 -12.61 6.30 2.62
N TRP A 113 -12.48 6.84 1.41
CA TRP A 113 -11.27 7.59 1.05
C TRP A 113 -11.13 8.90 1.81
N ARG A 114 -12.25 9.57 2.13
CA ARG A 114 -12.27 10.75 3.00
C ARG A 114 -11.86 10.40 4.44
N PHE A 115 -12.32 9.26 4.94
CA PHE A 115 -11.87 8.71 6.22
C PHE A 115 -10.35 8.49 6.22
N HIS A 116 -9.83 7.84 5.18
CA HIS A 116 -8.40 7.57 5.04
C HIS A 116 -7.56 8.85 4.92
N GLU A 117 -8.03 9.85 4.16
CA GLU A 117 -7.41 11.18 4.05
C GLU A 117 -7.31 11.85 5.44
N THR A 118 -8.39 11.79 6.22
CA THR A 118 -8.44 12.37 7.57
C THR A 118 -7.57 11.60 8.56
N HIS A 119 -7.52 10.27 8.46
CA HIS A 119 -6.74 9.41 9.36
C HIS A 119 -5.24 9.50 9.10
N SER A 120 -4.84 9.48 7.82
CA SER A 120 -3.43 9.57 7.39
C SER A 120 -2.89 10.99 7.37
N GLY A 121 -3.76 12.00 7.29
CA GLY A 121 -3.38 13.40 7.17
C GLY A 121 -2.86 13.80 5.79
N ILE A 122 -2.97 12.92 4.79
CA ILE A 122 -2.43 13.10 3.44
C ILE A 122 -3.57 13.27 2.45
N ASP A 123 -3.52 14.32 1.62
CA ASP A 123 -4.50 14.56 0.55
C ASP A 123 -4.53 13.40 -0.47
N LEU A 124 -5.74 12.92 -0.76
CA LEU A 124 -6.01 11.87 -1.72
C LEU A 124 -5.54 12.24 -3.14
N ARG A 125 -5.50 13.53 -3.48
CA ARG A 125 -5.03 14.01 -4.79
C ARG A 125 -3.58 13.61 -5.08
N LEU A 126 -2.75 13.48 -4.05
CA LEU A 126 -1.39 12.99 -4.16
C LEU A 126 -1.33 11.46 -4.10
N LEU A 127 -2.13 10.86 -3.22
CA LEU A 127 -2.13 9.41 -3.00
C LEU A 127 -2.63 8.63 -4.23
N ALA A 128 -3.68 9.14 -4.88
CA ALA A 128 -4.32 8.49 -6.02
C ALA A 128 -3.37 8.21 -7.20
N PRO A 129 -2.59 9.17 -7.73
CA PRO A 129 -1.65 8.88 -8.82
C PRO A 129 -0.53 7.93 -8.39
N VAL A 130 -0.06 8.00 -7.14
CA VAL A 130 0.95 7.06 -6.60
C VAL A 130 0.38 5.64 -6.55
N TYR A 131 -0.83 5.48 -6.04
CA TYR A 131 -1.51 4.19 -5.97
C TYR A 131 -1.80 3.63 -7.36
N ALA A 132 -2.24 4.47 -8.29
CA ALA A 132 -2.47 4.09 -9.69
C ALA A 132 -1.16 3.63 -10.36
N PHE A 133 -0.07 4.39 -10.19
CA PHE A 133 1.23 4.05 -10.74
C PHE A 133 1.76 2.72 -10.18
N MET A 134 1.72 2.53 -8.86
CA MET A 134 2.15 1.29 -8.22
C MET A 134 1.28 0.09 -8.64
N SER A 135 -0.03 0.28 -8.72
CA SER A 135 -0.96 -0.75 -9.20
C SER A 135 -0.65 -1.16 -10.64
N LEU A 136 -0.43 -0.18 -11.53
CA LEU A 136 -0.06 -0.43 -12.92
C LEU A 136 1.28 -1.15 -13.02
N LEU A 137 2.28 -0.73 -12.24
CA LEU A 137 3.58 -1.38 -12.16
C LEU A 137 3.44 -2.85 -11.74
N GLY A 138 2.58 -3.15 -10.77
CA GLY A 138 2.27 -4.52 -10.34
C GLY A 138 1.69 -5.35 -11.48
N ILE A 139 0.65 -4.85 -12.13
CA ILE A 139 -0.02 -5.54 -13.24
C ILE A 139 0.95 -5.82 -14.39
N VAL A 140 1.67 -4.79 -14.85
CA VAL A 140 2.65 -4.91 -15.94
C VAL A 140 3.74 -5.90 -15.57
N SER A 141 4.27 -5.81 -14.36
CA SER A 141 5.33 -6.73 -13.90
C SER A 141 4.86 -8.17 -13.80
N THR A 142 3.63 -8.40 -13.33
CA THR A 142 3.01 -9.72 -13.30
C THR A 142 2.85 -10.26 -14.73
N PHE A 143 2.34 -9.44 -15.65
CA PHE A 143 2.19 -9.83 -17.05
C PHE A 143 3.52 -10.22 -17.70
N VAL A 144 4.57 -9.40 -17.50
CA VAL A 144 5.91 -9.66 -18.03
C VAL A 144 6.51 -10.95 -17.45
N LEU A 145 6.32 -11.23 -16.15
CA LEU A 145 6.82 -12.47 -15.55
C LEU A 145 6.09 -13.70 -16.07
N VAL A 146 4.76 -13.64 -16.19
CA VAL A 146 3.95 -14.74 -16.73
C VAL A 146 4.27 -15.01 -18.19
N ALA A 147 4.45 -13.96 -19.01
CA ALA A 147 4.77 -14.11 -20.43
C ALA A 147 6.18 -14.66 -20.72
N ARG A 148 7.05 -14.72 -19.71
CA ARG A 148 8.42 -15.25 -19.81
C ARG A 148 8.54 -16.70 -19.33
N GLN A 149 7.47 -17.27 -18.76
CA GLN A 149 7.37 -18.67 -18.37
C GLN A 149 6.85 -19.49 -19.56
#